data_AF-E3H2P1-F1
#
_entry.id   AF-E3H2P1-F1
#
_cell.length_a   1.000
_cell.length_b   1.000
_cell.length_c   1.000
_cell.angle_alpha   90.00
_cell.angle_beta   90.00
_cell.angle_gamma   90.00
#
_symmetry.space_group_name_H-M   'P 1'
#
loop_
_entity.id
_entity.type
_entity.pdbx_description
1 polymer ?
#
loop_
_entity_poly.entity_id
_entity_poly.type
_entity_poly.pdbx_seq_one_letter_code
_entity_poly.pdbx_strand_id
1 'polypeptide(L)'
;MLYLKGANVKDVENFDVLIVGAGPVGLVVASELARAGVTATIIDRREKYTRHSKANVIWPRSLELLARLGLTDILARQARQVQAGKFHRDGQVIASYNFSDLVDTPYPFALTMPQPVTETAIEQHLRQSGVFVDRGTELVDLEQKDHAVEVTLRRSDGTLDQRQFAWVIGTDGSSSTVREKSNISFNGEVVPVIFTLVDAYASGLPANEAGYYFGMRGRLAIAPIGPDLFRFATSAFTPESVDSVTETLQDLLEEMNISGQVNRVRYAAQFQASVKQASTYRSGRVLLAGDAAHLSTPASGQGMNTGFQDAVALGWRLAHILLGHLDQSSLDEYDKERRSHVDGVLAWTRAQTAQVDENAQAEAPGMGMPSPRQMAQLDVCYGEDGIRIPPLPESVLRYRDGYDPAAPSVLLTPGAVYSAEQWRQEVARIRSVAPAYFQIIDLADTALEPRFTSIIGQGREAFIVRPDQHLQLRLDPCNLSADTFTELGWKR
;
A
#
# COMPACT_ATOMS: atom_id res chain seq x y z
N MET A 1 26.77 -21.53 -19.86
CA MET A 1 26.41 -22.90 -20.27
C MET A 1 26.92 -23.88 -19.22
N LEU A 2 26.15 -24.11 -18.16
CA LEU A 2 26.22 -25.28 -17.27
C LEU A 2 24.89 -25.32 -16.50
N TYR A 3 24.26 -26.48 -16.59
CA TYR A 3 22.85 -26.75 -16.32
C TYR A 3 22.54 -26.78 -14.81
N LEU A 4 21.51 -26.04 -14.37
CA LEU A 4 20.65 -26.48 -13.26
C LEU A 4 19.62 -27.47 -13.83
N LYS A 5 20.05 -28.71 -14.04
CA LYS A 5 19.18 -29.87 -14.21
C LYS A 5 18.85 -30.37 -12.81
N GLY A 6 17.62 -30.20 -12.34
CA GLY A 6 17.21 -30.78 -11.07
C GLY A 6 15.91 -30.31 -10.43
N ALA A 7 15.31 -29.21 -10.86
CA ALA A 7 13.93 -28.89 -10.47
C ALA A 7 12.98 -29.39 -11.58
N ASN A 8 12.19 -30.41 -11.27
CA ASN A 8 11.09 -30.83 -12.14
C ASN A 8 10.17 -29.63 -12.38
N VAL A 9 10.16 -29.11 -13.61
CA VAL A 9 9.23 -28.06 -14.09
C VAL A 9 7.82 -28.63 -14.29
N LYS A 10 7.43 -29.66 -13.51
CA LYS A 10 6.16 -30.37 -13.64
C LYS A 10 5.20 -30.21 -12.46
N ASP A 11 5.63 -29.64 -11.34
CA ASP A 11 4.80 -29.50 -10.14
C ASP A 11 4.85 -28.06 -9.59
N VAL A 12 4.55 -27.06 -10.41
CA VAL A 12 3.96 -25.83 -9.84
C VAL A 12 2.51 -26.19 -9.53
N GLU A 13 2.30 -26.92 -8.44
CA GLU A 13 0.98 -27.22 -7.92
C GLU A 13 0.24 -25.89 -7.77
N ASN A 14 -0.93 -25.79 -8.38
CA ASN A 14 -1.83 -24.65 -8.19
C ASN A 14 -2.13 -24.62 -6.68
N PHE A 15 -1.60 -23.64 -5.96
CA PHE A 15 -1.90 -23.55 -4.54
C PHE A 15 -3.38 -23.17 -4.42
N ASP A 16 -4.10 -23.85 -3.54
CA ASP A 16 -5.54 -23.67 -3.35
C ASP A 16 -5.84 -22.34 -2.63
N VAL A 17 -5.56 -21.21 -3.29
CA VAL A 17 -5.83 -19.85 -2.80
C VAL A 17 -6.79 -19.16 -3.76
N LEU A 18 -7.90 -18.66 -3.21
CA LEU A 18 -8.83 -17.80 -3.92
C LEU A 18 -8.65 -16.35 -3.49
N ILE A 19 -8.45 -15.45 -4.45
CA ILE A 19 -8.49 -14.01 -4.28
C ILE A 19 -9.80 -13.50 -4.88
N VAL A 20 -10.61 -12.83 -4.07
CA VAL A 20 -11.91 -12.29 -4.47
C VAL A 20 -11.79 -10.79 -4.66
N GLY A 21 -11.96 -10.33 -5.90
CA GLY A 21 -11.82 -8.95 -6.33
C GLY A 21 -10.49 -8.69 -7.05
N ALA A 22 -10.56 -8.20 -8.30
CA ALA A 22 -9.40 -7.81 -9.10
C ALA A 22 -9.25 -6.29 -9.19
N GLY A 23 -9.48 -5.61 -8.06
CA GLY A 23 -9.03 -4.24 -7.86
C GLY A 23 -7.51 -4.15 -7.65
N PRO A 24 -6.97 -2.94 -7.41
CA PRO A 24 -5.53 -2.75 -7.29
C PRO A 24 -4.90 -3.65 -6.22
N VAL A 25 -5.55 -3.78 -5.07
CA VAL A 25 -5.09 -4.59 -3.94
C VAL A 25 -5.04 -6.08 -4.29
N GLY A 26 -6.12 -6.64 -4.85
CA GLY A 26 -6.18 -8.06 -5.23
C GLY A 26 -5.15 -8.42 -6.31
N LEU A 27 -4.93 -7.52 -7.27
CA LEU A 27 -3.90 -7.70 -8.30
C LEU A 27 -2.48 -7.70 -7.71
N VAL A 28 -2.21 -6.85 -6.69
CA VAL A 28 -0.92 -6.85 -5.98
C VAL A 28 -0.76 -8.09 -5.13
N VAL A 29 -1.80 -8.56 -4.42
CA VAL A 29 -1.75 -9.84 -3.67
C VAL A 29 -1.40 -10.99 -4.62
N ALA A 30 -2.08 -11.08 -5.78
CA ALA A 30 -1.81 -12.11 -6.77
C ALA A 30 -0.37 -12.01 -7.32
N SER A 31 0.13 -10.79 -7.54
CA SER A 31 1.51 -10.55 -8.00
C SER A 31 2.54 -10.98 -6.95
N GLU A 32 2.27 -10.74 -5.67
CA GLU A 32 3.11 -11.17 -4.55
C GLU A 32 3.19 -12.68 -4.42
N LEU A 33 2.06 -13.37 -4.52
CA LEU A 33 2.02 -14.83 -4.53
C LEU A 33 2.75 -15.39 -5.76
N ALA A 34 2.46 -14.87 -6.96
CA ALA A 34 3.08 -15.32 -8.20
C ALA A 34 4.61 -15.13 -8.18
N ARG A 35 5.10 -14.01 -7.63
CA ARG A 35 6.54 -13.77 -7.44
C ARG A 35 7.19 -14.82 -6.55
N ALA A 36 6.48 -15.33 -5.55
CA ALA A 36 6.94 -16.41 -4.67
C ALA A 36 6.74 -17.82 -5.26
N GLY A 37 6.30 -17.94 -6.51
CA GLY A 37 6.02 -19.23 -7.16
C GLY A 37 4.67 -19.85 -6.75
N VAL A 38 3.80 -19.09 -6.08
CA VAL A 38 2.47 -19.51 -5.66
C VAL A 38 1.43 -18.99 -6.65
N THR A 39 0.85 -19.88 -7.44
CA THR A 39 -0.23 -19.53 -8.37
C THR A 39 -1.56 -19.53 -7.61
N ALA A 40 -2.29 -18.41 -7.62
CA ALA A 40 -3.60 -18.27 -6.99
C ALA A 40 -4.71 -18.06 -8.04
N THR A 41 -5.92 -18.48 -7.72
CA THR A 41 -7.12 -18.13 -8.51
C THR A 41 -7.58 -16.75 -8.11
N ILE A 42 -7.70 -15.82 -9.06
CA ILE A 42 -8.25 -14.48 -8.83
C ILE A 42 -9.52 -14.28 -9.64
N ILE A 43 -10.61 -13.91 -8.95
CA ILE A 43 -11.93 -13.70 -9.56
C ILE A 43 -12.36 -12.23 -9.43
N ASP A 44 -13.18 -11.77 -10.37
CA ASP A 44 -13.89 -10.49 -10.24
C ASP A 44 -15.28 -10.59 -10.87
N ARG A 45 -16.31 -10.11 -10.16
CA ARG A 45 -17.68 -10.09 -10.67
C ARG A 45 -17.87 -9.19 -11.90
N ARG A 46 -16.97 -8.22 -12.12
CA ARG A 46 -17.03 -7.30 -13.26
C ARG A 46 -16.48 -7.99 -14.51
N GLU A 47 -17.29 -8.02 -15.56
CA GLU A 47 -16.87 -8.53 -16.88
C GLU A 47 -15.80 -7.64 -17.55
N LYS A 48 -15.81 -6.34 -17.25
CA LYS A 48 -14.93 -5.34 -17.87
C LYS A 48 -14.29 -4.46 -16.81
N TYR A 49 -13.15 -3.86 -17.17
CA TYR A 49 -12.51 -2.83 -16.36
C TYR A 49 -13.49 -1.71 -16.00
N THR A 50 -13.42 -1.25 -14.75
CA THR A 50 -14.18 -0.09 -14.34
C THR A 50 -13.69 1.14 -15.10
N ARG A 51 -14.62 2.02 -15.48
CA ARG A 51 -14.27 3.37 -15.94
C ARG A 51 -14.20 4.37 -14.77
N HIS A 52 -14.66 3.96 -13.60
CA HIS A 52 -14.68 4.78 -12.38
C HIS A 52 -13.30 4.81 -11.74
N SER A 53 -12.80 6.02 -11.49
CA SER A 53 -11.55 6.24 -10.75
C SER A 53 -11.90 6.70 -9.33
N LYS A 54 -11.72 5.81 -8.33
CA LYS A 54 -11.91 6.17 -6.91
C LYS A 54 -10.61 6.69 -6.29
N ALA A 55 -9.49 6.09 -6.67
CA ALA A 55 -8.15 6.54 -6.35
C ALA A 55 -7.47 7.12 -7.59
N ASN A 56 -6.42 7.92 -7.40
CA ASN A 56 -5.64 8.48 -8.50
C ASN A 56 -4.16 8.72 -8.16
N VAL A 57 -3.71 8.34 -6.96
CA VAL A 57 -2.37 8.66 -6.47
C VAL A 57 -1.70 7.44 -5.86
N ILE A 58 -0.43 7.24 -6.18
CA ILE A 58 0.47 6.23 -5.62
C ILE A 58 1.60 6.99 -4.91
N TRP A 59 1.67 6.86 -3.59
CA TRP A 59 2.65 7.54 -2.74
C TRP A 59 4.02 6.86 -2.77
N PRO A 60 5.12 7.57 -2.43
CA PRO A 60 6.48 7.01 -2.39
C PRO A 60 6.59 5.62 -1.75
N ARG A 61 5.95 5.41 -0.60
CA ARG A 61 5.98 4.11 0.06
C ARG A 61 5.40 2.99 -0.79
N SER A 62 4.29 3.23 -1.47
CA SER A 62 3.71 2.26 -2.39
C SER A 62 4.59 2.04 -3.60
N LEU A 63 5.31 3.07 -4.09
CA LEU A 63 6.28 2.91 -5.18
C LEU A 63 7.45 2.02 -4.78
N GLU A 64 7.95 2.10 -3.54
CA GLU A 64 8.97 1.15 -3.02
C GLU A 64 8.45 -0.29 -3.05
N LEU A 65 7.21 -0.50 -2.59
CA LEU A 65 6.60 -1.82 -2.53
C LEU A 65 6.31 -2.39 -3.92
N LEU A 66 5.82 -1.56 -4.84
CA LEU A 66 5.54 -1.95 -6.21
C LEU A 66 6.82 -2.15 -7.04
N ALA A 67 7.92 -1.51 -6.68
CA ALA A 67 9.20 -1.65 -7.38
C ALA A 67 9.74 -3.08 -7.29
N ARG A 68 9.58 -3.73 -6.13
CA ARG A 68 9.99 -5.13 -5.92
C ARG A 68 9.21 -6.13 -6.79
N LEU A 69 8.04 -5.72 -7.26
CA LEU A 69 7.19 -6.46 -8.20
C LEU A 69 7.47 -6.05 -9.66
N GLY A 70 8.46 -5.18 -9.92
CA GLY A 70 8.73 -4.65 -11.27
C GLY A 70 7.66 -3.69 -11.80
N LEU A 71 6.73 -3.23 -10.95
CA LEU A 71 5.55 -2.46 -11.38
C LEU A 71 5.81 -0.94 -11.44
N THR A 72 6.72 -0.41 -10.61
CA THR A 72 6.94 1.04 -10.52
C THR A 72 7.36 1.67 -11.84
N ASP A 73 8.31 1.06 -12.56
CA ASP A 73 8.77 1.59 -13.86
C ASP A 73 7.68 1.51 -14.93
N ILE A 74 6.82 0.49 -14.88
CA ILE A 74 5.69 0.31 -15.81
C ILE A 74 4.65 1.40 -15.58
N LEU A 75 4.35 1.68 -14.30
CA LEU A 75 3.40 2.70 -13.89
C LEU A 75 3.93 4.11 -14.18
N ALA A 76 5.21 4.37 -13.92
CA ALA A 76 5.84 5.67 -14.14
C ALA A 76 5.76 6.16 -15.60
N ARG A 77 5.80 5.24 -16.58
CA ARG A 77 5.65 5.57 -18.01
C ARG A 77 4.26 6.06 -18.40
N GLN A 78 3.25 5.78 -17.59
CA GLN A 78 1.84 6.08 -17.88
C GLN A 78 1.27 7.17 -16.97
N ALA A 79 2.03 7.60 -15.96
CA ALA A 79 1.59 8.48 -14.90
C ALA A 79 2.18 9.89 -15.04
N ARG A 80 1.60 10.83 -14.29
CA ARG A 80 2.23 12.11 -13.98
C ARG A 80 3.02 11.97 -12.68
N GLN A 81 4.18 12.62 -12.63
CA GLN A 81 4.93 12.75 -11.40
C GLN A 81 4.53 14.04 -10.69
N VAL A 82 4.13 13.90 -9.43
CA VAL A 82 3.85 15.02 -8.52
C VAL A 82 4.95 15.04 -7.46
N GLN A 83 5.69 16.14 -7.39
CA GLN A 83 6.83 16.28 -6.48
C GLN A 83 6.48 17.06 -5.21
N ALA A 84 5.44 17.88 -5.27
CA ALA A 84 5.07 18.78 -4.19
C ALA A 84 3.55 18.93 -4.10
N GLY A 85 3.11 19.49 -2.99
CA GLY A 85 1.75 19.96 -2.84
C GLY A 85 1.69 21.25 -2.05
N LYS A 86 0.72 22.10 -2.39
CA LYS A 86 0.47 23.37 -1.71
C LYS A 86 -0.93 23.43 -1.15
N PHE A 87 -1.02 24.02 0.03
CA PHE A 87 -2.26 24.26 0.73
C PHE A 87 -2.57 25.74 0.71
N HIS A 88 -3.78 26.07 0.29
CA HIS A 88 -4.23 27.42 0.03
C HIS A 88 -5.44 27.78 0.90
N ARG A 89 -5.45 29.01 1.41
CA ARG A 89 -6.63 29.63 2.04
C ARG A 89 -6.68 31.09 1.62
N ASP A 90 -7.86 31.55 1.22
CA ASP A 90 -8.10 32.93 0.77
C ASP A 90 -7.09 33.40 -0.30
N GLY A 91 -6.75 32.51 -1.24
CA GLY A 91 -5.79 32.77 -2.32
C GLY A 91 -4.31 32.72 -1.91
N GLN A 92 -3.98 32.55 -0.62
CA GLN A 92 -2.61 32.50 -0.12
C GLN A 92 -2.15 31.08 0.18
N VAL A 93 -0.86 30.79 -0.05
CA VAL A 93 -0.24 29.52 0.36
C VAL A 93 0.00 29.55 1.86
N ILE A 94 -0.67 28.68 2.60
CA ILE A 94 -0.55 28.57 4.06
C ILE A 94 0.39 27.44 4.50
N ALA A 95 0.65 26.47 3.62
CA ALA A 95 1.60 25.40 3.85
C ALA A 95 1.96 24.71 2.53
N SER A 96 3.05 23.96 2.54
CA SER A 96 3.48 23.13 1.41
C SER A 96 4.30 21.94 1.88
N TYR A 97 4.33 20.89 1.07
CA TYR A 97 5.28 19.80 1.20
C TYR A 97 6.04 19.61 -0.10
N ASN A 98 7.29 19.15 -0.01
CA ASN A 98 8.08 18.72 -1.14
C ASN A 98 8.67 17.33 -0.84
N PHE A 99 8.50 16.40 -1.77
CA PHE A 99 9.05 15.06 -1.63
C PHE A 99 10.55 15.01 -1.90
N SER A 100 11.16 16.05 -2.49
CA SER A 100 12.63 16.15 -2.61
C SER A 100 13.35 16.12 -1.26
N ASP A 101 12.63 16.46 -0.17
CA ASP A 101 13.17 16.45 1.19
C ASP A 101 13.29 15.01 1.74
N LEU A 102 12.68 14.03 1.06
CA LEU A 102 12.75 12.61 1.40
C LEU A 102 13.98 11.96 0.76
N VAL A 103 15.13 12.12 1.42
CA VAL A 103 16.43 11.59 0.95
C VAL A 103 16.60 10.07 1.13
N ASP A 104 15.66 9.42 1.81
CA ASP A 104 15.72 8.01 2.21
C ASP A 104 14.79 7.10 1.40
N THR A 105 14.23 7.62 0.30
CA THR A 105 13.42 6.85 -0.65
C THR A 105 13.96 7.04 -2.08
N PRO A 106 14.03 5.98 -2.91
CA PRO A 106 14.40 6.12 -4.31
C PRO A 106 13.30 6.80 -5.15
N TYR A 107 12.09 6.98 -4.58
CA TYR A 107 10.94 7.56 -5.26
C TYR A 107 10.45 8.84 -4.55
N PRO A 108 11.24 9.93 -4.52
CA PRO A 108 10.87 11.20 -3.86
C PRO A 108 9.82 11.98 -4.68
N PHE A 109 8.75 11.30 -5.08
CA PHE A 109 7.62 11.81 -5.85
C PHE A 109 6.43 10.85 -5.72
N ALA A 110 5.22 11.35 -5.97
CA ALA A 110 4.03 10.52 -6.16
C ALA A 110 3.77 10.30 -7.65
N LEU A 111 3.17 9.16 -7.99
CA LEU A 111 2.61 8.93 -9.32
C LEU A 111 1.10 9.17 -9.30
N THR A 112 0.61 9.97 -10.24
CA THR A 112 -0.81 10.24 -10.39
C THR A 112 -1.34 9.83 -11.76
N MET A 113 -2.40 9.05 -11.77
CA MET A 113 -3.06 8.54 -12.99
C MET A 113 -4.47 8.03 -12.65
N PRO A 114 -5.38 7.86 -13.62
CA PRO A 114 -6.66 7.21 -13.36
C PRO A 114 -6.45 5.79 -12.84
N GLN A 115 -7.16 5.37 -11.79
CA GLN A 115 -7.09 4.02 -11.24
C GLN A 115 -7.23 2.89 -12.28
N PRO A 116 -8.08 2.98 -13.32
CA PRO A 116 -8.14 1.94 -14.35
C PRO A 116 -6.82 1.74 -15.10
N VAL A 117 -5.98 2.77 -15.21
CA VAL A 117 -4.63 2.68 -15.79
C VAL A 117 -3.73 1.87 -14.86
N THR A 118 -3.77 2.14 -13.55
CA THR A 118 -3.07 1.35 -12.53
C THR A 118 -3.48 -0.12 -12.58
N GLU A 119 -4.79 -0.42 -12.54
CA GLU A 119 -5.31 -1.80 -12.58
C GLU A 119 -4.87 -2.53 -13.86
N THR A 120 -4.99 -1.87 -15.01
CA THR A 120 -4.63 -2.46 -16.30
C THR A 120 -3.14 -2.77 -16.37
N ALA A 121 -2.28 -1.85 -15.91
CA ALA A 121 -0.83 -2.05 -15.90
C ALA A 121 -0.42 -3.22 -15.01
N ILE A 122 -0.98 -3.31 -13.80
CA ILE A 122 -0.67 -4.40 -12.86
C ILE A 122 -1.19 -5.74 -13.41
N GLU A 123 -2.42 -5.79 -13.92
CA GLU A 123 -2.95 -7.03 -14.48
C GLU A 123 -2.18 -7.50 -15.72
N GLN A 124 -1.77 -6.60 -16.60
CA GLN A 124 -0.95 -6.96 -17.77
C GLN A 124 0.40 -7.54 -17.35
N HIS A 125 1.02 -6.99 -16.31
CA HIS A 125 2.24 -7.55 -15.74
C HIS A 125 1.99 -8.93 -15.11
N LEU A 126 0.93 -9.07 -14.31
CA LEU A 126 0.53 -10.33 -13.67
C LEU A 126 0.30 -11.46 -14.70
N ARG A 127 -0.29 -11.15 -15.86
CA ARG A 127 -0.48 -12.10 -16.96
C ARG A 127 0.83 -12.65 -17.51
N GLN A 128 1.92 -11.89 -17.46
CA GLN A 128 3.25 -12.35 -17.89
C GLN A 128 3.78 -13.47 -16.96
N SER A 129 3.30 -13.49 -15.72
CA SER A 129 3.55 -14.56 -14.73
C SER A 129 2.58 -15.75 -14.85
N GLY A 130 1.72 -15.78 -15.88
CA GLY A 130 0.78 -16.88 -16.14
C GLY A 130 -0.51 -16.83 -15.30
N VAL A 131 -0.73 -15.77 -14.53
CA VAL A 131 -1.95 -15.60 -13.72
C VAL A 131 -2.96 -14.73 -14.46
N PHE A 132 -4.18 -15.24 -14.61
CA PHE A 132 -5.28 -14.57 -15.32
C PHE A 132 -6.45 -14.31 -14.39
N VAL A 133 -7.09 -13.15 -14.55
CA VAL A 133 -8.32 -12.82 -13.81
C VAL A 133 -9.52 -13.49 -14.44
N ASP A 134 -10.23 -14.30 -13.66
CA ASP A 134 -11.53 -14.88 -14.02
C ASP A 134 -12.63 -13.83 -13.78
N ARG A 135 -12.87 -13.03 -14.82
CA ARG A 135 -13.86 -11.94 -14.83
C ARG A 135 -15.27 -12.46 -15.11
N GLY A 136 -16.27 -11.79 -14.54
CA GLY A 136 -17.66 -12.24 -14.59
C GLY A 136 -17.96 -13.36 -13.60
N THR A 137 -17.09 -13.56 -12.61
CA THR A 137 -17.22 -14.60 -11.58
C THR A 137 -17.34 -13.94 -10.20
N GLU A 138 -18.49 -14.12 -9.57
CA GLU A 138 -18.86 -13.52 -8.28
C GLU A 138 -18.80 -14.57 -7.16
N LEU A 139 -18.15 -14.27 -6.03
CA LEU A 139 -18.34 -15.06 -4.81
C LEU A 139 -19.73 -14.73 -4.24
N VAL A 140 -20.58 -15.73 -4.05
CA VAL A 140 -21.91 -15.54 -3.45
C VAL A 140 -22.01 -16.09 -2.02
N ASP A 141 -21.22 -17.11 -1.70
CA ASP A 141 -21.20 -17.72 -0.37
C ASP A 141 -19.85 -18.35 -0.06
N LEU A 142 -19.51 -18.45 1.23
CA LEU A 142 -18.36 -19.21 1.70
C LEU A 142 -18.66 -19.89 3.05
N GLU A 143 -18.09 -21.07 3.26
CA GLU A 143 -18.16 -21.80 4.53
C GLU A 143 -16.77 -22.37 4.86
N GLN A 144 -16.28 -22.12 6.07
CA GLN A 144 -15.02 -22.69 6.53
C GLN A 144 -15.22 -24.12 7.03
N LYS A 145 -14.36 -25.03 6.59
CA LYS A 145 -14.19 -26.41 7.09
C LYS A 145 -12.81 -26.53 7.75
N ASP A 146 -12.50 -27.68 8.33
CA ASP A 146 -11.25 -27.89 9.10
C ASP A 146 -9.97 -27.57 8.30
N HIS A 147 -9.97 -27.93 7.00
CA HIS A 147 -8.78 -27.84 6.15
C HIS A 147 -8.99 -27.04 4.85
N ALA A 148 -10.19 -26.52 4.62
CA ALA A 148 -10.53 -25.79 3.41
C ALA A 148 -11.65 -24.76 3.67
N VAL A 149 -11.91 -23.94 2.68
CA VAL A 149 -13.06 -23.04 2.58
C VAL A 149 -13.84 -23.48 1.35
N GLU A 150 -15.08 -23.92 1.57
CA GLU A 150 -16.02 -24.18 0.49
C GLU A 150 -16.57 -22.84 0.03
N VAL A 151 -16.57 -22.60 -1.28
CA VAL A 151 -17.07 -21.38 -1.88
C VAL A 151 -18.13 -21.69 -2.91
N THR A 152 -19.15 -20.85 -2.98
CA THR A 152 -20.11 -20.85 -4.08
C THR A 152 -19.83 -19.64 -4.96
N LEU A 153 -19.55 -19.91 -6.23
CA LEU A 153 -19.25 -18.91 -7.25
C LEU A 153 -20.41 -18.82 -8.23
N ARG A 154 -20.78 -17.61 -8.63
CA ARG A 154 -21.76 -17.33 -9.69
C ARG A 154 -21.05 -16.81 -10.92
N ARG A 155 -21.29 -17.44 -12.08
CA ARG A 155 -20.79 -17.00 -13.38
C ARG A 155 -21.73 -15.98 -14.02
N SER A 156 -21.28 -15.33 -15.08
CA SER A 156 -22.04 -14.31 -15.82
C SER A 156 -23.33 -14.85 -16.45
N ASP A 157 -23.39 -16.14 -16.78
CA ASP A 157 -24.60 -16.82 -17.27
C ASP A 157 -25.58 -17.23 -16.14
N GLY A 158 -25.26 -16.89 -14.89
CA GLY A 158 -26.05 -17.21 -13.70
C GLY A 158 -25.77 -18.59 -13.11
N THR A 159 -24.92 -19.41 -13.75
CA THR A 159 -24.56 -20.73 -13.22
C THR A 159 -23.84 -20.62 -11.88
N LEU A 160 -24.14 -21.56 -10.97
CA LEU A 160 -23.47 -21.69 -9.68
C LEU A 160 -22.48 -22.85 -9.72
N ASP A 161 -21.27 -22.59 -9.26
CA ASP A 161 -20.16 -23.54 -9.17
C ASP A 161 -19.68 -23.60 -7.71
N GLN A 162 -19.53 -24.81 -7.17
CA GLN A 162 -19.00 -25.03 -5.82
C GLN A 162 -17.56 -25.52 -5.90
N ARG A 163 -16.68 -24.84 -5.17
CA ARG A 163 -15.25 -25.15 -5.15
C ARG A 163 -14.72 -25.14 -3.74
N GLN A 164 -13.55 -25.75 -3.55
CA GLN A 164 -12.82 -25.71 -2.30
C GLN A 164 -11.48 -25.03 -2.50
N PHE A 165 -11.08 -24.21 -1.54
CA PHE A 165 -9.77 -23.58 -1.49
C PHE A 165 -9.18 -23.72 -0.09
N ALA A 166 -7.87 -23.89 0.06
CA ALA A 166 -7.20 -23.90 1.35
C ALA A 166 -7.25 -22.52 2.04
N TRP A 167 -7.32 -21.44 1.26
CA TRP A 167 -7.40 -20.05 1.73
C TRP A 167 -8.28 -19.18 0.83
N VAL A 168 -8.97 -18.21 1.43
CA VAL A 168 -9.73 -17.17 0.71
C VAL A 168 -9.27 -15.78 1.16
N ILE A 169 -8.99 -14.90 0.21
CA ILE A 169 -8.58 -13.52 0.44
C ILE A 169 -9.63 -12.57 -0.12
N GLY A 170 -10.26 -11.79 0.76
CA GLY A 170 -11.19 -10.72 0.40
C GLY A 170 -10.47 -9.43 0.05
N THR A 171 -10.54 -9.06 -1.22
CA THR A 171 -10.10 -7.77 -1.78
C THR A 171 -11.21 -7.11 -2.61
N ASP A 172 -12.46 -7.47 -2.29
CA ASP A 172 -13.70 -7.21 -3.01
C ASP A 172 -14.40 -5.91 -2.60
N GLY A 173 -13.68 -5.06 -1.86
CA GLY A 173 -14.05 -3.66 -1.63
C GLY A 173 -14.96 -3.41 -0.42
N SER A 174 -15.49 -2.19 -0.34
CA SER A 174 -16.27 -1.70 0.80
C SER A 174 -17.44 -2.61 1.22
N SER A 175 -18.06 -3.27 0.24
CA SER A 175 -19.19 -4.18 0.41
C SER A 175 -18.76 -5.65 0.34
N SER A 176 -17.57 -5.96 0.86
CA SER A 176 -16.95 -7.28 0.81
C SER A 176 -17.90 -8.40 1.24
N THR A 177 -18.20 -9.30 0.31
CA THR A 177 -18.92 -10.55 0.55
C THR A 177 -18.07 -11.49 1.39
N VAL A 178 -16.74 -11.51 1.17
CA VAL A 178 -15.82 -12.31 2.00
C VAL A 178 -15.92 -11.93 3.47
N ARG A 179 -15.88 -10.63 3.78
CA ARG A 179 -16.00 -10.13 5.15
C ARG A 179 -17.37 -10.46 5.76
N GLU A 180 -18.44 -10.20 5.02
CA GLU A 180 -19.81 -10.43 5.47
C GLU A 180 -20.06 -11.90 5.80
N LYS A 181 -19.74 -12.81 4.87
CA LYS A 181 -19.94 -14.25 5.03
C LYS A 181 -19.03 -14.89 6.08
N SER A 182 -17.93 -14.23 6.42
CA SER A 182 -17.05 -14.64 7.53
C SER A 182 -17.47 -14.09 8.89
N ASN A 183 -18.61 -13.38 8.96
CA ASN A 183 -19.12 -12.73 10.16
C ASN A 183 -18.12 -11.77 10.83
N ILE A 184 -17.26 -11.13 10.02
CA ILE A 184 -16.30 -10.14 10.51
C ILE A 184 -16.99 -8.78 10.57
N SER A 185 -17.09 -8.20 11.78
CA SER A 185 -17.71 -6.89 11.99
C SER A 185 -16.92 -5.78 11.29
N PHE A 186 -17.63 -4.77 10.79
CA PHE A 186 -17.03 -3.61 10.13
C PHE A 186 -17.35 -2.32 10.88
N ASN A 187 -16.49 -2.01 11.84
CA ASN A 187 -16.69 -0.98 12.85
C ASN A 187 -16.29 0.39 12.31
N GLY A 188 -16.99 1.44 12.76
CA GLY A 188 -16.71 2.82 12.37
C GLY A 188 -17.99 3.54 11.97
N GLU A 189 -17.84 4.63 11.24
CA GLU A 189 -18.92 5.59 11.04
C GLU A 189 -19.01 6.06 9.58
N VAL A 190 -20.19 6.50 9.21
CA VAL A 190 -20.41 7.30 8.01
C VAL A 190 -20.18 8.74 8.41
N VAL A 191 -19.23 9.41 7.76
CA VAL A 191 -18.93 10.82 8.01
C VAL A 191 -19.96 11.65 7.24
N PRO A 192 -20.58 12.70 7.82
CA PRO A 192 -21.64 13.49 7.16
C PRO A 192 -21.11 14.44 6.08
N VAL A 193 -20.18 13.97 5.24
CA VAL A 193 -19.58 14.70 4.13
C VAL A 193 -19.72 13.88 2.86
N ILE A 194 -20.23 14.50 1.81
CA ILE A 194 -20.28 13.95 0.46
C ILE A 194 -19.13 14.57 -0.33
N PHE A 195 -18.28 13.73 -0.92
CA PHE A 195 -17.25 14.17 -1.84
C PHE A 195 -17.70 13.98 -3.28
N THR A 196 -17.56 15.01 -4.09
CA THR A 196 -17.67 14.97 -5.53
C THR A 196 -16.28 14.82 -6.13
N LEU A 197 -16.04 13.71 -6.83
CA LEU A 197 -14.82 13.47 -7.60
C LEU A 197 -15.10 13.75 -9.08
N VAL A 198 -14.30 14.62 -9.70
CA VAL A 198 -14.42 15.01 -11.11
C VAL A 198 -13.09 14.80 -11.82
N ASP A 199 -13.10 14.15 -12.99
CA ASP A 199 -11.95 14.11 -13.90
C ASP A 199 -12.33 15.05 -15.03
N ALA A 200 -11.58 16.12 -15.21
CA ALA A 200 -11.84 17.08 -16.28
C ALA A 200 -10.56 17.41 -17.03
N TYR A 201 -10.74 17.64 -18.33
CA TYR A 201 -9.72 18.27 -19.14
C TYR A 201 -9.68 19.75 -18.76
N ALA A 202 -8.51 20.25 -18.39
CA ALA A 202 -8.33 21.59 -17.89
C ALA A 202 -6.98 22.18 -18.32
N SER A 203 -6.91 23.50 -18.41
CA SER A 203 -5.70 24.26 -18.74
C SER A 203 -5.38 25.31 -17.68
N GLY A 204 -4.13 25.78 -17.61
CA GLY A 204 -3.69 26.80 -16.65
C GLY A 204 -3.47 26.29 -15.22
N LEU A 205 -3.50 24.97 -15.02
CA LEU A 205 -3.25 24.33 -13.72
C LEU A 205 -1.84 23.70 -13.66
N PRO A 206 -1.20 23.62 -12.47
CA PRO A 206 0.12 23.03 -12.32
C PRO A 206 0.18 21.54 -12.70
N ALA A 207 1.14 21.15 -13.55
CA ALA A 207 1.25 19.78 -14.08
C ALA A 207 2.16 18.83 -13.28
N ASN A 208 2.77 19.31 -12.19
CA ASN A 208 3.73 18.59 -11.34
C ASN A 208 3.51 18.82 -9.82
N GLU A 209 2.41 19.46 -9.45
CA GLU A 209 2.08 19.83 -8.06
C GLU A 209 0.59 19.54 -7.78
N ALA A 210 0.28 19.09 -6.57
CA ALA A 210 -1.08 18.99 -6.08
C ALA A 210 -1.50 20.30 -5.38
N GLY A 211 -2.70 20.80 -5.67
CA GLY A 211 -3.28 21.95 -4.99
C GLY A 211 -4.38 21.53 -4.04
N TYR A 212 -4.36 22.02 -2.80
CA TYR A 212 -5.39 21.81 -1.80
C TYR A 212 -5.92 23.17 -1.35
N TYR A 213 -7.19 23.45 -1.61
CA TYR A 213 -7.81 24.75 -1.41
C TYR A 213 -8.89 24.65 -0.34
N PHE A 214 -8.84 25.55 0.64
CA PHE A 214 -9.83 25.70 1.70
C PHE A 214 -10.58 27.01 1.47
N GLY A 215 -11.85 26.92 1.08
CA GLY A 215 -12.72 28.08 0.84
C GLY A 215 -13.95 28.05 1.73
N MET A 216 -14.80 29.07 1.58
CA MET A 216 -16.00 29.25 2.42
C MET A 216 -17.05 28.16 2.22
N ARG A 217 -17.21 27.63 1.00
CA ARG A 217 -18.19 26.56 0.69
C ARG A 217 -17.67 25.15 0.98
N GLY A 218 -16.42 25.02 1.40
CA GLY A 218 -15.74 23.73 1.56
C GLY A 218 -14.41 23.67 0.82
N ARG A 219 -14.02 22.45 0.45
CA ARG A 219 -12.65 22.16 0.00
C ARG A 219 -12.58 21.74 -1.44
N LEU A 220 -11.42 21.95 -2.04
CA LEU A 220 -11.09 21.46 -3.37
C LEU A 220 -9.66 20.94 -3.39
N ALA A 221 -9.45 19.70 -3.79
CA ALA A 221 -8.13 19.17 -4.13
C ALA A 221 -8.04 19.01 -5.65
N ILE A 222 -6.91 19.44 -6.23
CA ILE A 222 -6.62 19.37 -7.66
C ILE A 222 -5.30 18.62 -7.84
N ALA A 223 -5.30 17.59 -8.67
CA ALA A 223 -4.08 16.86 -9.02
C ALA A 223 -4.04 16.52 -10.52
N PRO A 224 -2.90 16.70 -11.20
CA PRO A 224 -2.73 16.25 -12.58
C PRO A 224 -2.78 14.72 -12.62
N ILE A 225 -3.50 14.13 -13.55
CA ILE A 225 -3.59 12.66 -13.75
C ILE A 225 -3.35 12.26 -15.21
N GLY A 226 -3.02 13.22 -16.06
CA GLY A 226 -2.64 13.06 -17.47
C GLY A 226 -2.05 14.37 -17.99
N PRO A 227 -1.75 14.49 -19.30
CA PRO A 227 -1.20 15.71 -19.89
C PRO A 227 -2.09 16.94 -19.64
N ASP A 228 -3.36 16.84 -19.99
CA ASP A 228 -4.36 17.91 -19.80
C ASP A 228 -5.52 17.45 -18.93
N LEU A 229 -5.39 16.30 -18.26
CA LEU A 229 -6.45 15.68 -17.46
C LEU A 229 -6.13 15.83 -15.97
N PHE A 230 -7.09 16.37 -15.22
CA PHE A 230 -6.95 16.66 -13.80
C PHE A 230 -8.07 16.00 -13.00
N ARG A 231 -7.71 15.50 -11.81
CA ARG A 231 -8.66 15.11 -10.77
C ARG A 231 -8.98 16.33 -9.92
N PHE A 232 -10.25 16.60 -9.75
CA PHE A 232 -10.81 17.50 -8.76
C PHE A 232 -11.57 16.67 -7.72
N ALA A 233 -11.29 16.88 -6.44
CA ALA A 233 -12.02 16.26 -5.34
C ALA A 233 -12.55 17.34 -4.41
N THR A 234 -13.86 17.48 -4.29
CA THR A 234 -14.47 18.60 -3.58
C THR A 234 -15.64 18.19 -2.70
N SER A 235 -15.82 18.91 -1.60
CA SER A 235 -17.02 18.84 -0.76
C SER A 235 -17.94 20.06 -0.93
N ALA A 236 -17.60 20.98 -1.84
CA ALA A 236 -18.25 22.29 -1.94
C ALA A 236 -19.59 22.28 -2.68
N PHE A 237 -19.91 21.16 -3.34
CA PHE A 237 -21.19 20.96 -4.01
C PHE A 237 -21.48 19.48 -4.21
N THR A 238 -22.77 19.20 -4.37
CA THR A 238 -23.31 17.90 -4.77
C THR A 238 -23.99 18.11 -6.13
N PRO A 239 -23.44 17.59 -7.24
CA PRO A 239 -23.98 17.87 -8.56
C PRO A 239 -25.30 17.13 -8.80
N GLU A 240 -26.27 17.81 -9.43
CA GLU A 240 -27.55 17.20 -9.84
C GLU A 240 -27.42 16.33 -11.10
N SER A 241 -26.48 16.68 -12.00
CA SER A 241 -26.18 15.92 -13.22
C SER A 241 -24.70 16.12 -13.63
N VAL A 242 -24.17 15.31 -14.55
CA VAL A 242 -22.79 15.48 -15.05
C VAL A 242 -22.65 16.77 -15.86
N ASP A 243 -23.68 17.17 -16.60
CA ASP A 243 -23.64 18.33 -17.49
C ASP A 243 -23.45 19.64 -16.72
N SER A 244 -24.03 19.76 -15.51
CA SER A 244 -23.87 20.94 -14.66
C SER A 244 -22.51 21.02 -13.94
N VAL A 245 -21.75 19.93 -13.88
CA VAL A 245 -20.46 19.87 -13.15
C VAL A 245 -19.43 20.81 -13.76
N THR A 246 -19.42 20.97 -15.09
CA THR A 246 -18.39 21.79 -15.77
C THR A 246 -18.46 23.24 -15.32
N GLU A 247 -19.66 23.84 -15.39
CA GLU A 247 -19.90 25.24 -15.00
C GLU A 247 -19.72 25.40 -13.48
N THR A 248 -20.30 24.50 -12.67
CA THR A 248 -20.18 24.58 -11.20
C THR A 248 -18.72 24.46 -10.73
N LEU A 249 -17.91 23.62 -11.40
CA LEU A 249 -16.49 23.49 -11.10
C LEU A 249 -15.71 24.73 -11.53
N GLN A 250 -16.03 25.33 -12.68
CA GLN A 250 -15.41 26.58 -13.12
C GLN A 250 -15.70 27.73 -12.15
N ASP A 251 -16.96 27.90 -11.73
CA ASP A 251 -17.37 28.90 -10.73
C ASP A 251 -16.60 28.72 -9.41
N LEU A 252 -16.39 27.47 -8.99
CA LEU A 252 -15.62 27.16 -7.78
C LEU A 252 -14.13 27.56 -7.93
N LEU A 253 -13.52 27.37 -9.11
CA LEU A 253 -12.15 27.82 -9.35
C LEU A 253 -12.05 29.35 -9.25
N GLU A 254 -13.00 30.07 -9.84
CA GLU A 254 -13.04 31.54 -9.82
C GLU A 254 -13.25 32.08 -8.40
N GLU A 255 -14.19 31.52 -7.64
CA GLU A 255 -14.44 31.86 -6.23
C GLU A 255 -13.19 31.65 -5.37
N MET A 256 -12.42 30.58 -5.62
CA MET A 256 -11.18 30.27 -4.91
C MET A 256 -9.94 30.99 -5.47
N ASN A 257 -10.08 31.90 -6.44
CA ASN A 257 -9.00 32.60 -7.13
C ASN A 257 -7.96 31.68 -7.77
N ILE A 258 -8.40 30.59 -8.39
CA ILE A 258 -7.55 29.61 -9.09
C ILE A 258 -7.57 29.92 -10.59
N SER A 259 -6.42 30.22 -11.19
CA SER A 259 -6.30 30.66 -12.60
C SER A 259 -6.50 29.57 -13.66
N GLY A 260 -7.22 28.48 -13.34
CA GLY A 260 -7.47 27.35 -14.24
C GLY A 260 -8.76 27.48 -15.03
N GLN A 261 -8.81 26.84 -16.19
CA GLN A 261 -10.01 26.73 -17.03
C GLN A 261 -10.41 25.26 -17.17
N VAL A 262 -11.67 24.94 -16.86
CA VAL A 262 -12.26 23.63 -17.09
C VAL A 262 -12.80 23.55 -18.52
N ASN A 263 -12.20 22.71 -19.36
CA ASN A 263 -12.58 22.59 -20.77
C ASN A 263 -13.70 21.56 -20.97
N ARG A 264 -13.60 20.39 -20.32
CA ARG A 264 -14.58 19.29 -20.46
C ARG A 264 -14.50 18.30 -19.32
N VAL A 265 -15.63 17.98 -18.69
CA VAL A 265 -15.72 16.86 -17.74
C VAL A 265 -15.70 15.52 -18.46
N ARG A 266 -14.79 14.63 -18.07
CA ARG A 266 -14.70 13.23 -18.52
C ARG A 266 -15.52 12.31 -17.63
N TYR A 267 -15.53 12.56 -16.33
CA TYR A 267 -16.17 11.72 -15.33
C TYR A 267 -16.50 12.54 -14.09
N ALA A 268 -17.66 12.28 -13.48
CA ALA A 268 -18.02 12.81 -12.18
C ALA A 268 -18.75 11.73 -11.36
N ALA A 269 -18.46 11.66 -10.06
CA ALA A 269 -19.16 10.77 -9.15
C ALA A 269 -19.13 11.29 -7.71
N GLN A 270 -20.15 10.89 -6.96
CA GLN A 270 -20.31 11.23 -5.56
C GLN A 270 -19.94 10.04 -4.67
N PHE A 271 -19.33 10.33 -3.54
CA PHE A 271 -18.94 9.34 -2.55
C PHE A 271 -19.30 9.85 -1.17
N GLN A 272 -20.17 9.10 -0.49
CA GLN A 272 -20.38 9.27 0.93
C GLN A 272 -19.11 8.85 1.66
N ALA A 273 -18.52 9.78 2.43
CA ALA A 273 -17.35 9.48 3.22
C ALA A 273 -17.68 8.46 4.33
N SER A 274 -16.82 7.46 4.50
CA SER A 274 -16.91 6.52 5.60
C SER A 274 -15.51 6.27 6.14
N VAL A 275 -15.42 6.10 7.46
CA VAL A 275 -14.20 5.66 8.13
C VAL A 275 -14.54 4.39 8.88
N LYS A 276 -14.09 3.24 8.35
CA LYS A 276 -14.43 1.92 8.88
C LYS A 276 -13.24 0.99 8.89
N GLN A 277 -13.25 0.01 9.78
CA GLN A 277 -12.23 -1.01 9.91
C GLN A 277 -12.83 -2.32 10.40
N ALA A 278 -12.37 -3.42 9.81
CA ALA A 278 -12.76 -4.76 10.20
C ALA A 278 -12.21 -5.07 11.61
N SER A 279 -12.99 -5.79 12.42
CA SER A 279 -12.56 -6.17 13.78
C SER A 279 -11.33 -7.08 13.78
N THR A 280 -11.12 -7.82 12.71
CA THR A 280 -9.93 -8.64 12.42
C THR A 280 -9.73 -8.72 10.92
N TYR A 281 -8.48 -8.83 10.46
CA TYR A 281 -8.12 -9.07 9.06
C TYR A 281 -7.92 -10.56 8.77
N ARG A 282 -8.05 -11.42 9.80
CA ARG A 282 -8.02 -12.87 9.70
C ARG A 282 -9.14 -13.52 10.49
N SER A 283 -9.82 -14.49 9.88
CA SER A 283 -10.72 -15.42 10.55
C SER A 283 -10.45 -16.82 10.01
N GLY A 284 -9.71 -17.64 10.77
CA GLY A 284 -9.31 -18.97 10.33
C GLY A 284 -8.50 -18.93 9.03
N ARG A 285 -9.11 -19.45 7.95
CA ARG A 285 -8.58 -19.53 6.58
C ARG A 285 -9.03 -18.40 5.66
N VAL A 286 -9.77 -17.43 6.20
CA VAL A 286 -10.21 -16.22 5.50
C VAL A 286 -9.37 -15.02 5.92
N LEU A 287 -8.90 -14.26 4.93
CA LEU A 287 -8.03 -13.10 5.08
C LEU A 287 -8.66 -11.89 4.37
N LEU A 288 -8.46 -10.68 4.88
CA LEU A 288 -8.97 -9.43 4.29
C LEU A 288 -7.82 -8.45 4.02
N ALA A 289 -7.91 -7.68 2.93
CA ALA A 289 -6.98 -6.59 2.62
C ALA A 289 -7.67 -5.43 1.88
N GLY A 290 -7.13 -4.22 2.03
CA GLY A 290 -7.66 -3.02 1.36
C GLY A 290 -9.08 -2.65 1.79
N ASP A 291 -9.91 -2.17 0.86
CA ASP A 291 -11.28 -1.71 1.12
C ASP A 291 -12.21 -2.77 1.75
N ALA A 292 -11.87 -4.07 1.63
CA ALA A 292 -12.56 -5.15 2.33
C ALA A 292 -12.28 -5.14 3.84
N ALA A 293 -11.10 -4.67 4.24
CA ALA A 293 -10.62 -4.61 5.62
C ALA A 293 -10.76 -3.22 6.26
N HIS A 294 -10.65 -2.14 5.49
CA HIS A 294 -10.77 -0.77 6.02
C HIS A 294 -11.19 0.23 4.95
N LEU A 295 -11.85 1.31 5.36
CA LEU A 295 -12.24 2.43 4.49
C LEU A 295 -11.77 3.73 5.11
N SER A 296 -11.13 4.55 4.29
CA SER A 296 -10.78 5.93 4.61
C SER A 296 -11.58 6.90 3.73
N THR A 297 -11.69 8.15 4.15
CA THR A 297 -12.27 9.17 3.27
C THR A 297 -11.33 9.48 2.10
N PRO A 298 -11.85 9.93 0.93
CA PRO A 298 -11.01 10.32 -0.20
C PRO A 298 -10.10 11.52 0.08
N ALA A 299 -10.40 12.31 1.10
CA ALA A 299 -9.73 13.58 1.41
C ALA A 299 -8.21 13.43 1.56
N SER A 300 -7.73 12.29 2.06
CA SER A 300 -6.31 12.05 2.33
C SER A 300 -5.58 11.31 1.20
N GLY A 301 -6.30 10.75 0.22
CA GLY A 301 -5.70 9.96 -0.87
C GLY A 301 -5.00 8.67 -0.42
N GLN A 302 -5.33 8.14 0.76
CA GLN A 302 -4.55 7.06 1.39
C GLN A 302 -5.05 5.65 1.09
N GLY A 303 -6.35 5.45 0.89
CA GLY A 303 -6.97 4.11 0.89
C GLY A 303 -6.28 3.06 0.00
N MET A 304 -6.06 3.37 -1.28
CA MET A 304 -5.37 2.44 -2.20
C MET A 304 -3.93 2.15 -1.77
N ASN A 305 -3.22 3.14 -1.25
CA ASN A 305 -1.82 3.01 -0.82
C ASN A 305 -1.70 2.15 0.44
N THR A 306 -2.57 2.39 1.41
CA THR A 306 -2.70 1.53 2.59
C THR A 306 -3.05 0.10 2.19
N GLY A 307 -3.94 -0.08 1.19
CA GLY A 307 -4.28 -1.38 0.64
C GLY A 307 -3.11 -2.08 -0.06
N PHE A 308 -2.23 -1.37 -0.77
CA PHE A 308 -1.01 -1.97 -1.34
C PHE A 308 -0.07 -2.47 -0.24
N GLN A 309 0.05 -1.73 0.85
CA GLN A 309 0.83 -2.20 1.99
C GLN A 309 0.23 -3.46 2.62
N ASP A 310 -1.09 -3.56 2.74
CA ASP A 310 -1.75 -4.79 3.18
C ASP A 310 -1.45 -5.95 2.23
N ALA A 311 -1.59 -5.71 0.92
CA ALA A 311 -1.38 -6.71 -0.11
C ALA A 311 0.03 -7.29 -0.06
N VAL A 312 1.05 -6.44 0.10
CA VAL A 312 2.43 -6.89 0.26
C VAL A 312 2.59 -7.64 1.58
N ALA A 313 2.16 -7.05 2.70
CA ALA A 313 2.32 -7.66 4.03
C ALA A 313 1.65 -9.04 4.15
N LEU A 314 0.49 -9.21 3.50
CA LEU A 314 -0.24 -10.47 3.42
C LEU A 314 0.40 -11.45 2.43
N GLY A 315 0.69 -10.98 1.21
CA GLY A 315 1.10 -11.81 0.09
C GLY A 315 2.38 -12.61 0.38
N TRP A 316 3.43 -11.96 0.90
CA TRP A 316 4.67 -12.67 1.23
C TRP A 316 4.45 -13.68 2.36
N ARG A 317 3.71 -13.32 3.43
CA ARG A 317 3.48 -14.21 4.57
C ARG A 317 2.73 -15.46 4.15
N LEU A 318 1.62 -15.29 3.41
CA LEU A 318 0.84 -16.43 2.95
C LEU A 318 1.65 -17.33 2.01
N ALA A 319 2.39 -16.76 1.06
CA ALA A 319 3.26 -17.55 0.20
C ALA A 319 4.27 -18.39 1.01
N HIS A 320 4.90 -17.80 2.02
CA HIS A 320 5.87 -18.50 2.85
C HIS A 320 5.25 -19.54 3.78
N ILE A 321 4.00 -19.36 4.21
CA ILE A 321 3.24 -20.39 4.91
C ILE A 321 2.96 -21.58 3.98
N LEU A 322 2.50 -21.31 2.76
CA LEU A 322 2.18 -22.34 1.77
C LEU A 322 3.41 -23.14 1.34
N LEU A 323 4.57 -22.49 1.29
CA LEU A 323 5.86 -23.13 1.01
C LEU A 323 6.47 -23.83 2.25
N GLY A 324 5.80 -23.81 3.40
CA GLY A 324 6.25 -24.48 4.63
C GLY A 324 7.39 -23.77 5.37
N HIS A 325 7.64 -22.50 5.05
CA HIS A 325 8.74 -21.71 5.62
C HIS A 325 8.36 -20.91 6.86
N LEU A 326 7.07 -20.56 6.99
CA LEU A 326 6.52 -19.85 8.13
C LEU A 326 5.36 -20.63 8.72
N ASP A 327 5.14 -20.43 10.01
CA ASP A 327 3.95 -20.92 10.67
C ASP A 327 2.77 -19.97 10.43
N GLN A 328 1.56 -20.49 10.62
CA GLN A 328 0.36 -19.69 10.40
C GLN A 328 0.23 -18.51 11.37
N SER A 329 0.94 -18.48 12.50
CA SER A 329 0.87 -17.35 13.45
C SER A 329 1.37 -16.03 12.85
N SER A 330 2.20 -16.09 11.80
CA SER A 330 2.62 -14.89 11.07
C SER A 330 1.43 -14.11 10.46
N LEU A 331 0.31 -14.77 10.15
CA LEU A 331 -0.90 -14.09 9.70
C LEU A 331 -1.65 -13.38 10.84
N ASP A 332 -1.44 -13.78 12.10
CA ASP A 332 -1.96 -13.05 13.26
C ASP A 332 -1.14 -11.78 13.50
N GLU A 333 0.16 -11.82 13.20
CA GLU A 333 1.00 -10.61 13.17
C GLU A 333 0.55 -9.65 12.07
N TYR A 334 0.26 -10.14 10.86
CA TYR A 334 -0.32 -9.33 9.79
C TYR A 334 -1.56 -8.57 10.26
N ASP A 335 -2.50 -9.25 10.91
CA ASP A 335 -3.69 -8.61 11.46
C ASP A 335 -3.35 -7.48 12.45
N LYS A 336 -2.52 -7.77 13.46
CA LYS A 336 -2.13 -6.79 14.49
C LYS A 336 -1.41 -5.59 13.90
N GLU A 337 -0.41 -5.85 13.08
CA GLU A 337 0.45 -4.86 12.43
C GLU A 337 -0.36 -3.90 11.56
N ARG A 338 -1.19 -4.46 10.66
CA ARG A 338 -1.94 -3.66 9.70
C ARG A 338 -3.09 -2.92 10.37
N ARG A 339 -3.80 -3.54 11.32
CA ARG A 339 -4.86 -2.83 12.05
C ARG A 339 -4.32 -1.63 12.83
N SER A 340 -3.19 -1.80 13.53
CA SER A 340 -2.56 -0.71 14.28
C SER A 340 -2.12 0.45 13.37
N HIS A 341 -1.51 0.14 12.23
CA HIS A 341 -1.14 1.18 11.26
C HIS A 341 -2.37 1.88 10.67
N VAL A 342 -3.39 1.12 10.30
CA VAL A 342 -4.63 1.64 9.71
C VAL A 342 -5.35 2.54 10.71
N ASP A 343 -5.38 2.22 12.01
CA ASP A 343 -5.96 3.09 13.04
C ASP A 343 -5.37 4.50 12.99
N GLY A 344 -4.05 4.62 12.83
CA GLY A 344 -3.36 5.90 12.66
C GLY A 344 -3.76 6.65 11.40
N VAL A 345 -3.84 5.94 10.26
CA VAL A 345 -4.29 6.51 8.98
C VAL A 345 -5.75 6.99 9.06
N LEU A 346 -6.62 6.22 9.71
CA LEU A 346 -8.03 6.55 9.88
C LEU A 346 -8.21 7.74 10.84
N ALA A 347 -7.47 7.79 11.94
CA ALA A 347 -7.47 8.93 12.86
C ALA A 347 -7.07 10.22 12.14
N TRP A 348 -5.99 10.17 11.34
CA TRP A 348 -5.56 11.31 10.53
C TRP A 348 -6.60 11.71 9.47
N THR A 349 -7.18 10.72 8.78
CA THR A 349 -8.19 10.98 7.75
C THR A 349 -9.49 11.55 8.33
N ARG A 350 -9.88 11.12 9.54
CA ARG A 350 -10.97 11.76 10.31
C ARG A 350 -10.66 13.21 10.60
N ALA A 351 -9.48 13.52 11.13
CA ALA A 351 -9.09 14.90 11.43
C ALA A 351 -9.14 15.80 10.18
N GLN A 352 -8.65 15.31 9.04
CA GLN A 352 -8.77 16.05 7.78
C GLN A 352 -10.23 16.23 7.35
N THR A 353 -11.09 15.23 7.56
CA THR A 353 -12.50 15.33 7.16
C THR A 353 -13.32 16.19 8.11
N ALA A 354 -13.05 16.19 9.43
CA ALA A 354 -13.77 16.99 10.42
C ALA A 354 -13.54 18.49 10.23
N GLN A 355 -12.36 18.89 9.76
CA GLN A 355 -12.12 20.28 9.38
C GLN A 355 -12.91 20.73 8.10
N VAL A 356 -13.69 19.84 7.47
CA VAL A 356 -14.67 20.18 6.41
C VAL A 356 -15.94 20.78 7.00
N ASP A 357 -16.20 20.58 8.30
CA ASP A 357 -17.40 21.09 8.97
C ASP A 357 -17.23 22.57 9.36
N GLU A 358 -18.16 23.41 8.87
CA GLU A 358 -18.06 24.87 8.77
C GLU A 358 -18.15 25.65 10.11
N ASN A 359 -18.08 24.99 11.27
CA ASN A 359 -18.16 25.67 12.57
C ASN A 359 -17.00 25.39 13.54
N ALA A 360 -15.96 24.64 13.14
CA ALA A 360 -14.82 24.32 14.02
C ALA A 360 -13.64 25.32 13.92
N GLN A 361 -13.89 26.57 13.52
CA GLN A 361 -12.93 27.67 13.68
C GLN A 361 -13.07 28.28 15.08
N ALA A 362 -12.58 27.58 16.11
CA ALA A 362 -12.24 28.22 17.39
C ALA A 362 -11.28 27.40 18.27
N GLU A 363 -11.27 26.06 18.22
CA GLU A 363 -10.55 25.28 19.25
C GLU A 363 -9.89 24.00 18.72
N ALA A 364 -8.93 24.12 17.81
CA ALA A 364 -7.94 23.04 17.59
C ALA A 364 -6.51 23.59 17.49
N PRO A 365 -5.98 24.22 18.56
CA PRO A 365 -4.56 24.54 18.63
C PRO A 365 -3.78 23.22 18.72
N GLY A 366 -3.08 22.81 17.64
CA GLY A 366 -2.04 21.77 17.72
C GLY A 366 -2.04 20.62 16.71
N MET A 367 -2.96 20.52 15.74
CA MET A 367 -2.83 19.53 14.65
C MET A 367 -2.22 20.16 13.40
N GLY A 368 -0.90 20.01 13.26
CA GLY A 368 -0.11 20.51 12.15
C GLY A 368 -0.45 19.84 10.81
N MET A 369 -0.12 20.54 9.73
CA MET A 369 -0.16 20.01 8.37
C MET A 369 0.69 18.73 8.28
N PRO A 370 0.28 17.71 7.51
CA PRO A 370 1.02 16.46 7.43
C PRO A 370 2.42 16.72 6.89
N SER A 371 3.43 16.13 7.52
CA SER A 371 4.78 16.14 6.99
C SER A 371 4.83 15.43 5.62
N PRO A 372 5.81 15.74 4.75
CA PRO A 372 6.02 14.99 3.52
C PRO A 372 6.12 13.47 3.77
N ARG A 373 6.74 13.07 4.90
CA ARG A 373 6.90 11.67 5.29
C ARG A 373 5.57 10.98 5.60
N GLN A 374 4.68 11.66 6.32
CA GLN A 374 3.32 11.18 6.61
C GLN A 374 2.48 11.06 5.34
N MET A 375 2.51 12.07 4.47
CA MET A 375 1.83 12.01 3.16
C MET A 375 2.31 10.82 2.33
N ALA A 376 3.62 10.56 2.38
CA ALA A 376 4.27 9.49 1.64
C ALA A 376 4.07 8.09 2.24
N GLN A 377 3.42 7.96 3.41
CA GLN A 377 3.32 6.74 4.22
C GLN A 377 4.69 6.12 4.56
N LEU A 378 5.71 6.96 4.68
CA LEU A 378 7.07 6.54 5.02
C LEU A 378 7.30 6.52 6.56
N ASP A 379 6.27 6.81 7.34
CA ASP A 379 6.28 6.84 8.80
C ASP A 379 5.57 5.62 9.42
N VAL A 380 5.25 4.60 8.61
CA VAL A 380 4.73 3.31 9.10
C VAL A 380 5.73 2.70 10.08
N CYS A 381 5.24 2.37 11.27
CA CYS A 381 5.96 1.63 12.31
C CYS A 381 4.99 0.55 12.83
N TYR A 382 5.50 -0.65 13.07
CA TYR A 382 4.67 -1.82 13.41
C TYR A 382 4.64 -2.12 14.92
N GLY A 383 4.77 -1.08 15.75
CA GLY A 383 4.83 -1.17 17.21
C GLY A 383 6.26 -1.18 17.75
N GLU A 384 6.40 -1.30 19.08
CA GLU A 384 7.66 -1.11 19.83
C GLU A 384 8.83 -2.03 19.38
N ASP A 385 8.53 -3.13 18.69
CA ASP A 385 9.52 -4.12 18.21
C ASP A 385 9.87 -3.96 16.71
N GLY A 386 9.13 -3.14 15.96
CA GLY A 386 9.21 -3.03 14.50
C GLY A 386 9.84 -1.71 14.06
N ILE A 387 11.16 -1.66 13.87
CA ILE A 387 11.84 -0.46 13.40
C ILE A 387 11.80 -0.37 11.88
N ARG A 388 11.53 0.82 11.33
CA ARG A 388 11.75 1.07 9.89
C ARG A 388 13.17 1.62 9.68
N ILE A 389 13.99 0.87 8.94
CA ILE A 389 15.31 1.35 8.50
C ILE A 389 15.23 1.68 7.00
N PRO A 390 15.72 2.85 6.55
CA PRO A 390 15.91 3.10 5.13
C PRO A 390 16.74 2.00 4.44
N PRO A 391 16.55 1.74 3.14
CA PRO A 391 17.45 0.87 2.39
C PRO A 391 18.91 1.32 2.59
N LEU A 392 19.79 0.39 2.94
CA LEU A 392 21.23 0.66 2.97
C LEU A 392 21.69 1.01 1.55
N PRO A 393 22.54 2.04 1.36
CA PRO A 393 23.06 2.37 0.03
C PRO A 393 23.76 1.15 -0.61
N GLU A 394 23.59 0.94 -1.92
CA GLU A 394 24.27 -0.16 -2.63
C GLU A 394 25.79 -0.11 -2.49
N SER A 395 26.37 1.09 -2.34
CA SER A 395 27.80 1.28 -2.08
C SER A 395 28.28 0.64 -0.77
N VAL A 396 27.34 0.43 0.16
CA VAL A 396 27.58 -0.17 1.48
C VAL A 396 27.28 -1.67 1.43
N LEU A 397 26.37 -2.13 0.57
CA LEU A 397 25.97 -3.53 0.51
C LEU A 397 26.79 -4.32 -0.52
N ARG A 398 27.54 -5.32 -0.05
CA ARG A 398 28.16 -6.33 -0.93
C ARG A 398 27.21 -7.49 -1.17
N TYR A 399 26.46 -7.40 -2.25
CA TYR A 399 25.59 -8.49 -2.66
C TYR A 399 26.38 -9.65 -3.29
N ARG A 400 25.86 -10.86 -3.17
CA ARG A 400 26.29 -11.98 -4.03
C ARG A 400 25.69 -11.79 -5.41
N ASP A 401 26.34 -12.35 -6.43
CA ASP A 401 25.76 -12.44 -7.78
C ASP A 401 24.35 -13.05 -7.72
N GLY A 402 23.38 -12.38 -8.34
CA GLY A 402 21.97 -12.77 -8.31
C GLY A 402 21.15 -12.14 -7.17
N TYR A 403 21.49 -10.93 -6.73
CA TYR A 403 20.69 -10.14 -5.79
C TYR A 403 19.22 -10.03 -6.23
N ASP A 404 18.32 -10.55 -5.38
CA ASP A 404 16.87 -10.34 -5.47
C ASP A 404 16.42 -9.32 -4.41
N PRO A 405 16.12 -8.05 -4.77
CA PRO A 405 15.66 -7.04 -3.83
C PRO A 405 14.31 -7.36 -3.19
N ALA A 406 13.61 -8.40 -3.65
CA ALA A 406 12.31 -8.82 -3.12
C ALA A 406 12.41 -9.95 -2.08
N ALA A 407 13.60 -10.51 -1.85
CA ALA A 407 13.86 -11.55 -0.85
C ALA A 407 14.05 -10.95 0.56
N PRO A 408 13.49 -11.57 1.62
CA PRO A 408 13.83 -11.16 2.99
C PRO A 408 15.33 -11.33 3.22
N SER A 409 15.92 -10.31 3.84
CA SER A 409 17.37 -10.23 4.05
C SER A 409 17.71 -10.26 5.53
N VAL A 410 18.66 -11.10 5.92
CA VAL A 410 19.30 -11.02 7.24
C VAL A 410 20.59 -10.22 7.10
N LEU A 411 20.67 -9.10 7.82
CA LEU A 411 21.90 -8.33 7.97
C LEU A 411 22.64 -8.86 9.19
N LEU A 412 23.86 -9.35 8.98
CA LEU A 412 24.75 -9.83 10.04
C LEU A 412 25.94 -8.87 10.16
N THR A 413 26.25 -8.45 11.37
CA THR A 413 27.43 -7.62 11.67
C THR A 413 28.15 -8.18 12.89
N PRO A 414 29.49 -8.09 12.96
CA PRO A 414 30.24 -8.50 14.13
C PRO A 414 29.99 -7.51 15.29
N GLY A 415 28.96 -7.80 16.08
CA GLY A 415 28.70 -7.12 17.36
C GLY A 415 29.35 -7.82 18.56
N ALA A 416 30.31 -8.71 18.37
CA ALA A 416 31.20 -9.09 19.46
C ALA A 416 32.59 -9.18 18.87
N VAL A 417 33.62 -9.03 19.69
CA VAL A 417 35.00 -9.30 19.27
C VAL A 417 35.12 -10.80 19.00
N TYR A 418 34.77 -11.21 17.79
CA TYR A 418 35.03 -12.53 17.24
C TYR A 418 36.41 -12.52 16.59
N SER A 419 37.16 -13.62 16.69
CA SER A 419 38.21 -13.84 15.70
C SER A 419 37.58 -14.00 14.30
N ALA A 420 38.33 -13.67 13.25
CA ALA A 420 37.86 -13.86 11.86
C ALA A 420 37.46 -15.32 11.56
N GLU A 421 38.01 -16.30 12.29
CA GLU A 421 37.62 -17.70 12.19
C GLU A 421 36.27 -17.97 12.88
N GLN A 422 36.08 -17.49 14.10
CA GLN A 422 34.82 -17.66 14.84
C GLN A 422 33.64 -17.01 14.12
N TRP A 423 33.84 -15.82 13.55
CA TRP A 423 32.80 -15.16 12.76
C TRP A 423 32.39 -15.97 11.53
N ARG A 424 33.36 -16.46 10.76
CA ARG A 424 33.10 -17.30 9.57
C ARG A 424 32.33 -18.57 9.91
N GLN A 425 32.64 -19.21 11.04
CA GLN A 425 31.92 -20.40 11.51
C GLN A 425 30.47 -20.08 11.86
N GLU A 426 30.21 -18.95 12.54
CA GLU A 426 28.86 -18.55 12.92
C GLU A 426 28.01 -18.16 11.69
N VAL A 427 28.57 -17.41 10.75
CA VAL A 427 27.91 -17.09 9.47
C VAL A 427 27.59 -18.37 8.68
N ALA A 428 28.51 -19.33 8.64
CA ALA A 428 28.25 -20.62 7.98
C ALA A 428 27.13 -21.41 8.65
N ARG A 429 27.07 -21.41 9.99
CA ARG A 429 26.01 -22.05 10.77
C ARG A 429 24.65 -21.41 10.46
N ILE A 430 24.56 -20.08 10.49
CA ILE A 430 23.32 -19.34 10.14
C ILE A 430 22.90 -19.66 8.70
N ARG A 431 23.85 -19.65 7.75
CA ARG A 431 23.58 -20.02 6.34
C ARG A 431 23.06 -21.45 6.18
N SER A 432 23.48 -22.39 7.04
CA SER A 432 23.03 -23.78 6.96
C SER A 432 21.59 -24.02 7.45
N VAL A 433 21.07 -23.13 8.30
CA VAL A 433 19.71 -23.24 8.87
C VAL A 433 18.75 -22.20 8.32
N ALA A 434 19.26 -21.14 7.71
CA ALA A 434 18.45 -20.14 7.06
C ALA A 434 17.73 -20.74 5.83
N PRO A 435 16.44 -20.41 5.62
CA PRO A 435 15.75 -20.86 4.44
C PRO A 435 16.47 -20.37 3.17
N ALA A 436 16.45 -21.19 2.10
CA ALA A 436 17.27 -20.95 0.90
C ALA A 436 17.00 -19.61 0.19
N TYR A 437 15.85 -18.98 0.45
CA TYR A 437 15.45 -17.68 -0.10
C TYR A 437 15.82 -16.49 0.78
N PHE A 438 16.28 -16.71 2.03
CA PHE A 438 16.83 -15.61 2.82
C PHE A 438 18.16 -15.20 2.25
N GLN A 439 18.30 -13.90 1.99
CA GLN A 439 19.59 -13.33 1.68
C GLN A 439 20.33 -13.04 2.97
N ILE A 440 21.44 -13.74 3.18
CA ILE A 440 22.33 -13.43 4.29
C ILE A 440 23.42 -12.50 3.79
N ILE A 441 23.32 -11.25 4.21
CA ILE A 441 24.28 -10.19 3.95
C ILE A 441 25.19 -10.10 5.19
N ASP A 442 26.46 -10.42 4.99
CA ASP A 442 27.51 -10.26 6.00
C ASP A 442 28.15 -8.89 5.82
N LEU A 443 27.94 -8.02 6.79
CA LEU A 443 28.46 -6.65 6.83
C LEU A 443 29.81 -6.58 7.55
N ALA A 444 30.41 -7.71 7.94
CA ALA A 444 31.78 -7.72 8.47
C ALA A 444 32.72 -7.02 7.49
N ASP A 445 33.51 -6.09 8.01
CA ASP A 445 34.45 -5.24 7.27
C ASP A 445 33.81 -4.19 6.32
N THR A 446 32.50 -3.96 6.42
CA THR A 446 31.83 -2.87 5.68
C THR A 446 31.80 -1.58 6.50
N ALA A 447 32.29 -0.48 5.92
CA ALA A 447 32.13 0.85 6.51
C ALA A 447 30.68 1.30 6.36
N LEU A 448 29.89 1.12 7.43
CA LEU A 448 28.53 1.66 7.49
C LEU A 448 28.56 3.16 7.79
N GLU A 449 27.58 3.90 7.26
CA GLU A 449 27.45 5.31 7.65
C GLU A 449 27.18 5.42 9.17
N PRO A 450 27.64 6.48 9.85
CA PRO A 450 27.50 6.62 11.30
C PRO A 450 26.08 6.42 11.83
N ARG A 451 25.07 6.84 11.06
CA ARG A 451 23.65 6.64 11.38
C ARG A 451 23.24 5.17 11.45
N PHE A 452 23.86 4.27 10.67
CA PHE A 452 23.62 2.82 10.71
C PHE A 452 24.38 2.15 11.85
N THR A 453 25.59 2.63 12.15
CA THR A 453 26.41 2.14 13.26
C THR A 453 25.74 2.34 14.62
N SER A 454 24.97 3.42 14.82
CA SER A 454 24.26 3.68 16.09
C SER A 454 23.06 2.75 16.33
N ILE A 455 22.44 2.25 15.26
CA ILE A 455 21.31 1.32 15.30
C ILE A 455 21.80 -0.09 15.55
N ILE A 456 22.89 -0.44 14.88
CA ILE A 456 23.41 -1.81 14.80
C ILE A 456 24.16 -2.26 16.06
N GLY A 457 24.46 -1.30 16.95
CA GLY A 457 25.14 -1.56 18.21
C GLY A 457 26.53 -2.20 18.03
N GLN A 458 27.15 -2.53 19.17
CA GLN A 458 28.39 -3.32 19.23
C GLN A 458 28.14 -4.68 19.93
N GLY A 459 26.91 -5.19 19.93
CA GLY A 459 26.46 -6.32 20.78
C GLY A 459 25.66 -7.41 20.04
N ARG A 460 26.31 -8.28 19.26
CA ARG A 460 25.80 -9.42 18.45
C ARG A 460 24.39 -9.23 17.88
N GLU A 461 24.28 -8.56 16.73
CA GLU A 461 22.96 -8.17 16.22
C GLU A 461 22.77 -8.64 14.78
N ALA A 462 21.84 -9.60 14.62
CA ALA A 462 21.30 -10.02 13.33
C ALA A 462 19.95 -9.33 13.13
N PHE A 463 19.77 -8.64 12.00
CA PHE A 463 18.53 -7.93 11.69
C PHE A 463 17.76 -8.65 10.60
N ILE A 464 16.45 -8.81 10.75
CA ILE A 464 15.59 -9.33 9.69
C ILE A 464 14.95 -8.15 8.97
N VAL A 465 15.39 -7.90 7.73
CA VAL A 465 14.72 -7.01 6.80
C VAL A 465 13.61 -7.80 6.14
N ARG A 466 12.37 -7.44 6.48
CA ARG A 466 11.18 -8.05 5.92
C ARG A 466 11.06 -7.72 4.43
N PRO A 467 10.25 -8.47 3.66
CA PRO A 467 10.07 -8.21 2.23
C PRO A 467 9.50 -6.82 1.92
N ASP A 468 8.82 -6.18 2.88
CA ASP A 468 8.35 -4.81 2.76
C ASP A 468 9.39 -3.76 3.19
N GLN A 469 10.66 -4.12 3.42
CA GLN A 469 11.74 -3.22 3.88
C GLN A 469 11.57 -2.65 5.30
N HIS A 470 10.59 -3.13 6.08
CA HIS A 470 10.61 -2.89 7.52
C HIS A 470 11.53 -3.88 8.20
N LEU A 471 12.10 -3.47 9.31
CA LEU A 471 13.00 -4.29 10.07
C LEU A 471 12.27 -4.83 11.30
N GLN A 472 12.36 -6.14 11.48
CA GLN A 472 11.94 -6.77 12.71
C GLN A 472 13.21 -7.06 13.52
N LEU A 473 13.37 -6.33 14.61
CA LEU A 473 14.47 -6.58 15.53
C LEU A 473 14.16 -7.85 16.32
N ARG A 474 15.12 -8.77 16.36
CA ARG A 474 15.25 -9.71 17.48
C ARG A 474 16.40 -9.26 18.38
N LEU A 475 16.27 -8.04 18.91
CA LEU A 475 17.14 -7.52 19.97
C LEU A 475 16.33 -7.36 21.25
N ASP A 476 17.01 -7.35 22.38
CA ASP A 476 16.43 -6.93 23.65
C ASP A 476 16.12 -5.41 23.56
N PRO A 477 14.84 -4.99 23.45
CA PRO A 477 14.46 -3.59 23.22
C PRO A 477 14.87 -2.66 24.38
N CYS A 478 15.33 -3.23 25.50
CA CYS A 478 15.79 -2.49 26.67
C CYS A 478 17.06 -1.65 26.43
N ASN A 479 17.81 -1.90 25.34
CA ASN A 479 19.08 -1.21 25.06
C ASN A 479 18.99 -0.07 24.03
N LEU A 480 17.83 0.15 23.39
CA LEU A 480 17.63 1.27 22.47
C LEU A 480 16.96 2.45 23.20
N SER A 481 17.67 3.58 23.35
CA SER A 481 17.14 4.79 23.99
C SER A 481 16.15 5.51 23.07
N ALA A 482 15.14 6.17 23.65
CA ALA A 482 14.16 6.98 22.91
C ALA A 482 14.82 8.17 22.16
N ASP A 483 15.94 8.66 22.68
CA ASP A 483 16.72 9.74 22.07
C ASP A 483 17.36 9.28 20.75
N THR A 484 17.87 8.05 20.67
CA THR A 484 18.41 7.46 19.43
C THR A 484 17.36 7.40 18.33
N PHE A 485 16.09 7.11 18.66
CA PHE A 485 15.01 7.13 17.66
C PHE A 485 14.77 8.56 17.13
N THR A 486 14.73 9.55 18.03
CA THR A 486 14.43 10.94 17.66
C THR A 486 15.55 11.56 16.81
N GLU A 487 16.82 11.30 17.13
CA GLU A 487 17.99 11.80 16.37
C GLU A 487 18.10 11.18 14.96
N LEU A 488 17.61 9.96 14.78
CA LEU A 488 17.61 9.26 13.49
C LEU A 488 16.38 9.61 12.61
N GLY A 489 15.46 10.43 13.11
CA GLY A 489 14.20 10.74 12.43
C GLY A 489 13.21 9.56 12.43
N TRP A 490 13.35 8.65 13.40
CA TRP A 490 12.57 7.43 13.55
C TRP A 490 11.52 7.60 14.66
N LYS A 491 10.50 6.74 14.64
CA LYS A 491 9.55 6.62 15.76
C LYS A 491 9.67 5.22 16.33
N ARG A 492 9.85 5.14 17.64
CA ARG A 492 9.76 3.90 18.42
C ARG A 492 8.33 3.36 18.38
#